data_AF-A0ABD0QSI3-F1
#
_entry.id   AF-A0ABD0QSI3-F1
#
_cell.length_a   1.000
_cell.length_b   1.000
_cell.length_c   1.000
_cell.angle_alpha   90.00
_cell.angle_beta   90.00
_cell.angle_gamma   90.00
#
_symmetry.space_group_name_H-M   'P 1'
#
loop_
_entity.id
_entity.type
_entity.pdbx_description
1 polymer ?
#
loop_
_entity_poly.entity_id
_entity_poly.type
_entity_poly.pdbx_seq_one_letter_code
_entity_poly.pdbx_strand_id
1 'polypeptide(L)'
;GICHIAGDPHYYTFDGIMHTYMGTCTYTLVAICDASMVTPFTIVAKNEERGQPEASYVHSVTVYLPTANITISKSGRVLVNERRIKTPYDITEAKARVFTSGAYTVLDTDFGLIVKFDGVHHIEITVPGDYFNKVCGMCGNYNGDSSDDNLMPNGKPAKDAIELGDSWKAQGDSDPGCQPDPRPDDNPNCDDDEEEIYKSQCGATILSDLFKPCHSVISPDAFLGNCIYDMCEYDGMQSTLCDNVEAYAQACHSAGVTISWRNSTFC
;
A
#
# COMPACT_ATOMS: atom_id res chain seq x y z
N GLY A 1 -8.59 -8.18 -7.40
CA GLY A 1 -8.43 -6.77 -7.04
C GLY A 1 -6.97 -6.51 -6.78
N ILE A 2 -6.53 -5.27 -6.96
CA ILE A 2 -5.18 -4.82 -6.58
C ILE A 2 -5.33 -3.74 -5.52
N CYS A 3 -4.65 -3.91 -4.40
CA CYS A 3 -4.51 -2.90 -3.35
C CYS A 3 -3.07 -2.39 -3.36
N HIS A 4 -2.90 -1.09 -3.19
CA HIS A 4 -1.58 -0.45 -3.13
C HIS A 4 -1.37 0.23 -1.78
N ILE A 5 -0.14 0.20 -1.29
CA ILE A 5 0.30 1.03 -0.17
C ILE A 5 1.53 1.78 -0.66
N ALA A 6 1.49 3.11 -0.66
CA ALA A 6 2.56 3.94 -1.20
C ALA A 6 2.93 5.08 -0.25
N GLY A 7 4.19 5.52 -0.28
CA GLY A 7 4.65 6.71 0.44
C GLY A 7 4.58 6.54 1.96
N ASP A 8 4.09 7.57 2.62
CA ASP A 8 3.87 7.67 4.05
C ASP A 8 2.39 7.45 4.44
N PRO A 9 2.10 6.23 4.91
CA PRO A 9 1.43 5.28 4.05
C PRO A 9 0.02 5.75 3.63
N HIS A 10 -0.13 5.90 2.32
CA HIS A 10 -1.44 5.96 1.67
C HIS A 10 -1.90 4.55 1.27
N TYR A 11 -3.13 4.21 1.61
CA TYR A 11 -3.76 2.94 1.31
C TYR A 11 -4.77 3.14 0.19
N TYR A 12 -4.58 2.44 -0.92
CA TYR A 12 -5.50 2.41 -2.05
C TYR A 12 -6.19 1.05 -2.04
N THR A 13 -7.48 1.04 -1.76
CA THR A 13 -8.26 -0.18 -1.56
C THR A 13 -8.49 -0.92 -2.88
N PHE A 14 -9.01 -2.15 -2.78
CA PHE A 14 -9.35 -2.94 -3.95
C PHE A 14 -10.42 -2.30 -4.84
N ASP A 15 -11.28 -1.47 -4.27
CA ASP A 15 -12.40 -0.82 -4.97
C ASP A 15 -12.11 0.66 -5.30
N GLY A 16 -10.86 1.10 -5.10
CA GLY A 16 -10.31 2.33 -5.66
C GLY A 16 -10.51 3.58 -4.84
N ILE A 17 -10.95 3.48 -3.58
CA ILE A 17 -10.87 4.59 -2.63
C ILE A 17 -9.51 4.60 -1.95
N MET A 18 -9.15 5.75 -1.43
CA MET A 18 -7.88 5.97 -0.77
C MET A 18 -8.09 6.59 0.60
N HIS A 19 -7.25 6.19 1.56
CA HIS A 19 -7.16 6.80 2.87
C HIS A 19 -5.70 6.83 3.36
N THR A 20 -5.41 7.79 4.23
CA THR A 20 -4.07 8.04 4.79
C THR A 20 -4.07 7.75 6.28
N TYR A 21 -3.10 6.98 6.76
CA TYR A 21 -3.01 6.65 8.18
C TYR A 21 -1.55 6.46 8.62
N MET A 22 -1.08 7.28 9.56
CA MET A 22 0.34 7.43 9.94
C MET A 22 0.76 6.69 11.21
N GLY A 23 -0.03 5.72 11.67
CA GLY A 23 0.35 4.94 12.85
C GLY A 23 1.58 4.05 12.58
N THR A 24 2.44 3.89 13.60
CA THR A 24 3.72 3.17 13.52
C THR A 24 3.65 1.72 14.01
N CYS A 25 2.43 1.18 14.16
CA CYS A 25 2.20 -0.20 14.56
C CYS A 25 2.17 -1.16 13.36
N THR A 26 1.87 -2.41 13.65
CA THR A 26 1.49 -3.44 12.68
C THR A 26 0.00 -3.36 12.43
N TYR A 27 -0.41 -3.29 11.17
CA TYR A 27 -1.81 -3.18 10.75
C TYR A 27 -2.19 -4.31 9.81
N THR A 28 -3.45 -4.75 9.92
CA THR A 28 -4.00 -5.78 9.05
C THR A 28 -4.39 -5.15 7.72
N LEU A 29 -3.65 -5.47 6.66
CA LEU A 29 -3.93 -4.99 5.31
C LEU A 29 -5.07 -5.79 4.69
N VAL A 30 -4.97 -7.10 4.77
CA VAL A 30 -5.94 -8.05 4.20
C VAL A 30 -6.06 -9.24 5.13
N ALA A 31 -7.27 -9.57 5.53
CA ALA A 31 -7.63 -10.80 6.21
C ALA A 31 -8.80 -11.46 5.48
N ILE A 32 -8.94 -12.78 5.65
CA ILE A 32 -10.07 -13.54 5.13
C ILE A 32 -11.22 -13.47 6.14
N CYS A 33 -12.26 -12.74 5.77
CA CYS A 33 -13.50 -12.61 6.54
C CYS A 33 -14.54 -13.70 6.19
N ASP A 34 -14.46 -14.28 4.99
CA ASP A 34 -15.19 -15.50 4.61
C ASP A 34 -14.24 -16.52 3.96
N ALA A 35 -13.98 -17.63 4.66
CA ALA A 35 -13.10 -18.69 4.18
C ALA A 35 -13.80 -19.71 3.25
N SER A 36 -15.02 -19.42 2.79
CA SER A 36 -15.78 -20.33 1.92
C SER A 36 -15.04 -20.58 0.59
N MET A 37 -14.60 -21.82 0.40
CA MET A 37 -13.97 -22.32 -0.83
C MET A 37 -12.70 -21.55 -1.27
N VAL A 38 -11.99 -20.91 -0.34
CA VAL A 38 -10.74 -20.19 -0.62
C VAL A 38 -9.63 -20.58 0.35
N THR A 39 -8.37 -20.41 -0.06
CA THR A 39 -7.23 -20.63 0.83
C THR A 39 -7.14 -19.46 1.83
N PRO A 40 -7.14 -19.71 3.15
CA PRO A 40 -7.05 -18.65 4.13
C PRO A 40 -5.65 -18.03 4.16
N PHE A 41 -5.57 -16.71 4.31
CA PHE A 41 -4.33 -15.97 4.53
C PHE A 41 -4.58 -14.69 5.32
N THR A 42 -3.54 -14.13 5.91
CA THR A 42 -3.56 -12.78 6.49
C THR A 42 -2.31 -12.03 6.06
N ILE A 43 -2.45 -10.77 5.68
CA ILE A 43 -1.36 -9.87 5.33
C ILE A 43 -1.37 -8.72 6.31
N VAL A 44 -0.24 -8.50 6.96
CA VAL A 44 -0.02 -7.36 7.84
C VAL A 44 1.18 -6.57 7.38
N ALA A 45 1.19 -5.27 7.62
CA ALA A 45 2.36 -4.42 7.43
C ALA A 45 2.73 -3.71 8.72
N LYS A 46 4.03 -3.66 9.02
CA LYS A 46 4.59 -2.85 10.10
C LYS A 46 5.04 -1.53 9.50
N ASN A 47 4.58 -0.44 10.09
CA ASN A 47 5.04 0.90 9.76
C ASN A 47 6.13 1.36 10.75
N GLU A 48 6.97 2.30 10.33
CA GLU A 48 8.01 2.94 11.13
C GLU A 48 8.11 4.43 10.81
N GLU A 49 8.46 5.26 11.80
CA GLU A 49 8.89 6.64 11.54
C GLU A 49 10.30 6.65 10.94
N ARG A 50 10.55 7.51 9.95
CA ARG A 50 11.87 7.65 9.28
C ARG A 50 12.49 9.04 9.44
N GLY A 51 12.26 9.69 10.58
CA GLY A 51 12.88 10.97 10.94
C GLY A 51 12.13 12.22 10.51
N GLN A 52 11.08 12.09 9.70
CA GLN A 52 10.00 13.09 9.61
C GLN A 52 8.99 12.77 10.72
N PRO A 53 8.76 13.68 11.69
CA PRO A 53 7.69 13.52 12.67
C PRO A 53 6.34 13.35 11.96
N GLU A 54 5.44 12.56 12.54
CA GLU A 54 4.05 12.38 12.05
C GLU A 54 3.89 11.66 10.70
N ALA A 55 4.99 11.35 9.99
CA ALA A 55 5.00 10.51 8.80
C ALA A 55 5.52 9.10 9.12
N SER A 56 4.81 8.07 8.64
CA SER A 56 5.21 6.66 8.83
C SER A 56 5.38 5.95 7.50
N TYR A 57 6.34 5.02 7.39
CA TYR A 57 6.59 4.26 6.18
C TYR A 57 6.51 2.77 6.44
N VAL A 58 6.15 1.99 5.42
CA VAL A 58 6.21 0.53 5.49
C VAL A 58 7.65 0.07 5.79
N HIS A 59 7.84 -0.58 6.94
CA HIS A 59 9.08 -1.26 7.31
C HIS A 59 9.12 -2.69 6.77
N SER A 60 8.01 -3.42 6.90
CA SER A 60 7.89 -4.79 6.45
C SER A 60 6.45 -5.17 6.17
N VAL A 61 6.28 -6.15 5.28
CA VAL A 61 5.03 -6.87 5.05
C VAL A 61 5.21 -8.33 5.47
N THR A 62 4.26 -8.87 6.22
CA THR A 62 4.23 -10.28 6.61
C THR A 62 2.95 -10.93 6.09
N VAL A 63 3.13 -12.04 5.38
CA VAL A 63 2.06 -12.88 4.84
C VAL A 63 2.02 -14.18 5.64
N TYR A 64 0.92 -14.39 6.34
CA TYR A 64 0.60 -15.61 7.05
C TYR A 64 -0.20 -16.51 6.11
N LEU A 65 0.43 -17.60 5.66
CA LEU A 65 -0.21 -18.69 4.92
C LEU A 65 -0.48 -19.86 5.89
N PRO A 66 -1.32 -20.85 5.51
CA PRO A 66 -1.67 -21.96 6.40
C PRO A 66 -0.47 -22.80 6.87
N THR A 67 0.61 -22.82 6.08
CA THR A 67 1.78 -23.68 6.30
C THR A 67 3.10 -22.92 6.38
N ALA A 68 3.13 -21.62 6.11
CA ALA A 68 4.34 -20.80 6.17
C ALA A 68 4.04 -19.33 6.44
N ASN A 69 4.96 -18.67 7.13
CA ASN A 69 4.94 -17.22 7.34
C ASN A 69 6.09 -16.60 6.55
N ILE A 70 5.80 -15.60 5.73
CA ILE A 70 6.78 -14.92 4.88
C ILE A 70 6.81 -13.46 5.27
N THR A 71 7.98 -12.95 5.68
CA THR A 71 8.20 -11.53 5.94
C THR A 71 9.16 -10.97 4.92
N ILE A 72 8.75 -9.91 4.23
CA ILE A 72 9.62 -9.09 3.38
C ILE A 72 9.82 -7.76 4.10
N SER A 73 11.06 -7.47 4.49
CA SER A 73 11.43 -6.24 5.18
C SER A 73 12.18 -5.29 4.26
N LYS A 74 12.38 -4.06 4.74
CA LYS A 74 13.23 -3.03 4.14
C LYS A 74 14.52 -3.59 3.52
N SER A 75 14.91 -3.02 2.39
CA SER A 75 16.06 -3.48 1.58
C SER A 75 15.93 -4.91 1.03
N GLY A 76 14.70 -5.41 0.88
CA GLY A 76 14.41 -6.72 0.26
C GLY A 76 14.83 -7.92 1.09
N ARG A 77 14.95 -7.77 2.42
CA ARG A 77 15.30 -8.89 3.30
C ARG A 77 14.10 -9.82 3.47
N VAL A 78 14.27 -11.10 3.17
CA VAL A 78 13.21 -12.11 3.30
C VAL A 78 13.47 -13.07 4.45
N LEU A 79 12.43 -13.31 5.26
CA LEU A 79 12.33 -14.39 6.24
C LEU A 79 11.21 -15.35 5.83
N VAL A 80 11.46 -16.65 5.95
CA VAL A 80 10.43 -17.70 5.87
C VAL A 80 10.47 -18.46 7.18
N ASN A 81 9.36 -18.46 7.92
CA ASN A 81 9.27 -19.03 9.27
C ASN A 81 10.42 -18.55 10.17
N GLU A 82 10.61 -17.21 10.22
CA GLU A 82 11.67 -16.51 10.96
C GLU A 82 13.11 -16.76 10.48
N ARG A 83 13.31 -17.69 9.53
CA ARG A 83 14.62 -17.99 8.98
C ARG A 83 14.92 -17.14 7.75
N ARG A 84 16.08 -16.47 7.77
CA ARG A 84 16.54 -15.70 6.61
C ARG A 84 16.87 -16.60 5.42
N ILE A 85 16.35 -16.23 4.25
CA ILE A 85 16.59 -16.92 2.98
C ILE A 85 17.28 -15.99 1.98
N LYS A 86 17.69 -16.55 0.83
CA LYS A 86 18.11 -15.81 -0.36
C LYS A 86 17.14 -16.11 -1.49
N THR A 87 16.75 -15.09 -2.26
CA THR A 87 15.89 -15.24 -3.43
C THR A 87 16.69 -15.72 -4.67
N PRO A 88 16.06 -16.47 -5.60
CA PRO A 88 14.73 -17.05 -5.49
C PRO A 88 14.68 -18.23 -4.51
N TYR A 89 13.53 -18.45 -3.87
CA TYR A 89 13.31 -19.52 -2.91
C TYR A 89 11.90 -20.12 -3.07
N ASP A 90 11.83 -21.44 -3.26
CA ASP A 90 10.57 -22.17 -3.35
C ASP A 90 10.15 -22.68 -1.97
N ILE A 91 8.90 -22.40 -1.59
CA ILE A 91 8.29 -22.78 -0.31
C ILE A 91 7.30 -23.91 -0.61
N THR A 92 7.81 -25.14 -0.78
CA THR A 92 7.04 -26.30 -1.23
C THR A 92 5.79 -26.55 -0.40
N GLU A 93 5.88 -26.44 0.93
CA GLU A 93 4.77 -26.66 1.87
C GLU A 93 3.64 -25.65 1.74
N ALA A 94 3.93 -24.43 1.27
CA ALA A 94 2.94 -23.38 1.02
C ALA A 94 2.62 -23.22 -0.47
N LYS A 95 3.25 -24.04 -1.34
CA LYS A 95 3.16 -23.95 -2.80
C LYS A 95 3.34 -22.51 -3.30
N ALA A 96 4.33 -21.84 -2.72
CA ALA A 96 4.63 -20.45 -2.98
C ALA A 96 6.09 -20.29 -3.37
N ARG A 97 6.42 -19.17 -3.99
CA ARG A 97 7.78 -18.81 -4.37
C ARG A 97 8.04 -17.36 -4.02
N VAL A 98 9.24 -17.09 -3.50
CA VAL A 98 9.73 -15.72 -3.32
C VAL A 98 10.88 -15.46 -4.27
N PHE A 99 10.81 -14.38 -5.04
CA PHE A 99 11.85 -14.01 -6.01
C PHE A 99 11.97 -12.49 -6.13
N THR A 100 12.96 -12.03 -6.89
CA THR A 100 13.17 -10.60 -7.16
C THR A 100 12.78 -10.30 -8.62
N SER A 101 12.04 -9.22 -8.84
CA SER A 101 11.64 -8.73 -10.15
C SER A 101 11.74 -7.20 -10.18
N GLY A 102 12.69 -6.67 -10.94
CA GLY A 102 13.01 -5.24 -10.91
C GLY A 102 13.42 -4.80 -9.50
N ALA A 103 12.78 -3.75 -8.98
CA ALA A 103 12.97 -3.26 -7.60
C ALA A 103 12.24 -4.11 -6.55
N TYR A 104 11.30 -4.98 -6.95
CA TYR A 104 10.42 -5.68 -6.02
C TYR A 104 10.96 -7.03 -5.59
N THR A 105 10.74 -7.35 -4.33
CA THR A 105 10.64 -8.72 -3.85
C THR A 105 9.19 -9.17 -3.97
N VAL A 106 8.97 -10.32 -4.60
CA VAL A 106 7.65 -10.84 -4.97
C VAL A 106 7.44 -12.18 -4.28
N LEU A 107 6.34 -12.30 -3.52
CA LEU A 107 5.74 -13.56 -3.12
C LEU A 107 4.63 -13.90 -4.14
N ASP A 108 4.70 -15.10 -4.69
CA ASP A 108 3.74 -15.64 -5.66
C ASP A 108 3.24 -17.01 -5.17
N THR A 109 1.93 -17.21 -5.12
CA THR A 109 1.30 -18.45 -4.62
C THR A 109 0.54 -19.18 -5.72
N ASP A 110 0.40 -20.51 -5.59
CA ASP A 110 -0.33 -21.33 -6.57
C ASP A 110 -1.83 -21.01 -6.68
N PHE A 111 -2.41 -20.41 -5.63
CA PHE A 111 -3.80 -19.97 -5.60
C PHE A 111 -4.00 -18.54 -6.12
N GLY A 112 -2.94 -17.88 -6.59
CA GLY A 112 -3.00 -16.59 -7.31
C GLY A 112 -2.90 -15.34 -6.45
N LEU A 113 -2.53 -15.46 -5.17
CA LEU A 113 -2.14 -14.30 -4.36
C LEU A 113 -0.72 -13.87 -4.74
N ILE A 114 -0.55 -12.58 -5.04
CA ILE A 114 0.76 -11.99 -5.30
C ILE A 114 0.95 -10.81 -4.36
N VAL A 115 2.08 -10.78 -3.64
CA VAL A 115 2.47 -9.66 -2.78
C VAL A 115 3.84 -9.16 -3.22
N LYS A 116 3.93 -7.89 -3.60
CA LYS A 116 5.17 -7.23 -4.00
C LYS A 116 5.52 -6.17 -2.96
N PHE A 117 6.79 -6.09 -2.58
CA PHE A 117 7.32 -4.98 -1.79
C PHE A 117 8.68 -4.56 -2.34
N ASP A 118 8.85 -3.26 -2.59
CA ASP A 118 10.11 -2.67 -3.09
C ASP A 118 11.20 -2.60 -2.00
N GLY A 119 10.84 -2.85 -0.74
CA GLY A 119 11.75 -2.73 0.38
C GLY A 119 12.01 -1.28 0.80
N VAL A 120 11.22 -0.33 0.30
CA VAL A 120 11.34 1.10 0.59
C VAL A 120 9.99 1.66 1.03
N HIS A 121 9.01 1.79 0.14
CA HIS A 121 7.76 2.51 0.42
C HIS A 121 6.53 2.01 -0.35
N HIS A 122 6.65 1.03 -1.25
CA HIS A 122 5.54 0.56 -2.08
C HIS A 122 5.24 -0.93 -1.91
N ILE A 123 4.04 -1.25 -1.41
CA ILE A 123 3.45 -2.59 -1.44
C ILE A 123 2.38 -2.64 -2.53
N GLU A 124 2.35 -3.74 -3.26
CA GLU A 124 1.22 -4.12 -4.11
C GLU A 124 0.70 -5.51 -3.71
N ILE A 125 -0.61 -5.62 -3.50
CA ILE A 125 -1.29 -6.87 -3.16
C ILE A 125 -2.31 -7.18 -4.24
N THR A 126 -2.07 -8.24 -4.99
CA THR A 126 -3.03 -8.77 -5.97
C THR A 126 -3.76 -9.97 -5.38
N VAL A 127 -5.08 -9.86 -5.26
CA VAL A 127 -5.97 -10.92 -4.79
C VAL A 127 -6.84 -11.43 -5.95
N PRO A 128 -6.93 -12.76 -6.17
CA PRO A 128 -7.69 -13.31 -7.30
C PRO A 128 -9.21 -13.17 -7.13
N GLY A 129 -9.95 -13.29 -8.23
CA GLY A 129 -11.41 -13.09 -8.28
C GLY A 129 -12.23 -13.98 -7.34
N ASP A 130 -11.74 -15.17 -7.00
CA ASP A 130 -12.43 -16.12 -6.11
C ASP A 130 -12.60 -15.61 -4.66
N TYR A 131 -11.86 -14.55 -4.30
CA TYR A 131 -11.89 -13.86 -3.02
C TYR A 131 -12.76 -12.60 -3.01
N PHE A 132 -13.47 -12.31 -4.10
CA PHE A 132 -14.42 -11.20 -4.17
C PHE A 132 -15.45 -11.31 -3.04
N ASN A 133 -15.64 -10.22 -2.29
CA ASN A 133 -16.51 -10.11 -1.11
C ASN A 133 -16.16 -11.11 0.03
N LYS A 134 -14.88 -11.51 0.15
CA LYS A 134 -14.39 -12.44 1.18
C LYS A 134 -13.25 -11.90 2.03
N VAL A 135 -12.71 -10.75 1.65
CA VAL A 135 -11.60 -10.11 2.36
C VAL A 135 -12.08 -8.91 3.17
N CYS A 136 -11.25 -8.45 4.08
CA CYS A 136 -11.46 -7.27 4.89
C CYS A 136 -10.10 -6.75 5.40
N GLY A 137 -10.01 -5.48 5.77
CA GLY A 137 -8.78 -4.87 6.29
C GLY A 137 -8.61 -3.44 5.77
N MET A 138 -7.41 -2.88 5.94
CA MET A 138 -7.05 -1.57 5.38
C MET A 138 -7.12 -1.52 3.84
N CYS A 139 -7.14 -2.66 3.15
CA CYS A 139 -7.34 -2.69 1.70
C CYS A 139 -8.82 -2.74 1.28
N GLY A 140 -9.77 -2.59 2.21
CA GLY A 140 -11.20 -2.68 1.91
C GLY A 140 -11.71 -4.12 1.87
N ASN A 141 -12.91 -4.31 1.32
CA ASN A 141 -13.62 -5.60 1.34
C ASN A 141 -13.69 -6.32 -0.03
N TYR A 142 -13.26 -5.65 -1.10
CA TYR A 142 -13.19 -6.16 -2.47
C TYR A 142 -14.56 -6.64 -2.99
N ASN A 143 -15.55 -5.76 -2.98
CA ASN A 143 -16.91 -6.02 -3.45
C ASN A 143 -17.35 -5.10 -4.61
N GLY A 144 -16.47 -4.19 -5.07
CA GLY A 144 -16.74 -3.22 -6.12
C GLY A 144 -17.53 -1.98 -5.68
N ASP A 145 -17.79 -1.80 -4.39
CA ASP A 145 -18.45 -0.64 -3.78
C ASP A 145 -17.48 0.12 -2.89
N SER A 146 -16.88 1.19 -3.43
CA SER A 146 -15.91 1.99 -2.69
C SER A 146 -16.52 2.74 -1.49
N SER A 147 -17.85 2.79 -1.35
CA SER A 147 -18.52 3.53 -0.27
C SER A 147 -18.53 2.81 1.08
N ASP A 148 -18.21 1.51 1.10
CA ASP A 148 -18.14 0.69 2.31
C ASP A 148 -16.73 0.12 2.58
N ASP A 149 -15.71 0.72 1.98
CA ASP A 149 -14.31 0.35 2.20
C ASP A 149 -13.73 0.90 3.51
N ASN A 150 -14.51 1.70 4.25
CA ASN A 150 -14.16 2.22 5.59
C ASN A 150 -14.71 1.36 6.74
N LEU A 151 -14.99 0.08 6.50
CA LEU A 151 -15.49 -0.83 7.53
C LEU A 151 -14.39 -1.24 8.51
N MET A 152 -14.67 -1.10 9.81
CA MET A 152 -13.87 -1.64 10.90
C MET A 152 -14.07 -3.15 11.07
N PRO A 153 -13.24 -3.86 11.87
CA PRO A 153 -13.40 -5.31 12.09
C PRO A 153 -14.76 -5.74 12.65
N ASN A 154 -15.50 -4.82 13.27
CA ASN A 154 -16.84 -5.07 13.81
C ASN A 154 -17.97 -4.92 12.77
N GLY A 155 -17.63 -4.62 11.51
CA GLY A 155 -18.57 -4.42 10.40
C GLY A 155 -19.30 -3.08 10.43
N LYS A 156 -18.83 -2.10 11.21
CA LYS A 156 -19.36 -0.73 11.19
C LYS A 156 -18.42 0.20 10.45
N PRO A 157 -18.94 1.22 9.75
CA PRO A 157 -18.10 2.24 9.11
C PRO A 157 -17.40 3.08 10.18
N ALA A 158 -16.12 3.37 9.94
CA ALA A 158 -15.36 4.36 10.69
C ALA A 158 -15.80 5.79 10.32
N LYS A 159 -15.67 6.72 11.25
CA LYS A 159 -16.00 8.14 11.07
C LYS A 159 -14.96 8.88 10.21
N ASP A 160 -13.72 8.43 10.23
CA ASP A 160 -12.57 8.99 9.52
C ASP A 160 -11.47 7.92 9.34
N ALA A 161 -10.41 8.27 8.60
CA ALA A 161 -9.29 7.39 8.31
C ALA A 161 -8.50 7.01 9.58
N ILE A 162 -8.48 7.88 10.59
CA ILE A 162 -7.79 7.66 11.86
C ILE A 162 -8.49 6.53 12.64
N GLU A 163 -9.81 6.61 12.82
CA GLU A 163 -10.57 5.54 13.48
C GLU A 163 -10.49 4.23 12.70
N LEU A 164 -10.48 4.29 11.35
CA LEU A 164 -10.30 3.12 10.52
C LEU A 164 -8.97 2.42 10.81
N GLY A 165 -7.85 3.14 10.73
CA GLY A 165 -6.52 2.56 10.95
C GLY A 165 -6.31 2.06 12.37
N ASP A 166 -6.77 2.80 13.37
CA ASP A 166 -6.72 2.38 14.77
C ASP A 166 -7.47 1.06 15.01
N SER A 167 -8.61 0.88 14.33
CA SER A 167 -9.43 -0.34 14.44
C SER A 167 -8.75 -1.57 13.84
N TRP A 168 -7.87 -1.41 12.84
CA TRP A 168 -7.19 -2.48 12.11
C TRP A 168 -5.80 -2.83 12.65
N LYS A 169 -5.40 -2.26 13.79
CA LYS A 169 -4.16 -2.64 14.48
C LYS A 169 -4.12 -4.15 14.73
N ALA A 170 -3.06 -4.80 14.24
CA ALA A 170 -2.89 -6.23 14.35
C ALA A 170 -2.70 -6.66 15.82
N GLN A 171 -3.27 -7.80 16.18
CA GLN A 171 -3.08 -8.37 17.51
C GLN A 171 -1.63 -8.79 17.72
N GLY A 172 -1.11 -8.58 18.94
CA GLY A 172 0.22 -9.05 19.32
C GLY A 172 1.38 -8.13 18.95
N ASP A 173 1.13 -6.92 18.43
CA ASP A 173 2.18 -5.90 18.33
C ASP A 173 2.56 -5.41 19.74
N SER A 174 3.69 -5.92 20.23
CA SER A 174 4.28 -5.56 21.53
C SER A 174 5.43 -4.56 21.41
N ASP A 175 5.63 -3.96 20.23
CA ASP A 175 6.69 -2.97 20.02
C ASP A 175 6.42 -1.71 20.87
N PRO A 176 7.34 -1.30 21.76
CA PRO A 176 7.20 -0.06 22.51
C PRO A 176 7.08 1.19 21.62
N GLY A 177 7.60 1.12 20.39
CA GLY A 177 7.53 2.20 19.39
C GLY A 177 6.21 2.26 18.62
N CYS A 178 5.27 1.33 18.86
CA CYS A 178 3.95 1.34 18.24
C CYS A 178 3.08 2.44 18.86
N GLN A 179 2.81 3.47 18.05
CA GLN A 179 1.93 4.59 18.36
C GLN A 179 0.81 4.65 17.31
N PRO A 180 -0.42 5.02 17.70
CA PRO A 180 -1.47 5.35 16.75
C PRO A 180 -1.08 6.59 15.93
N ASP A 181 -1.85 6.88 14.90
CA ASP A 181 -1.70 8.12 14.14
C ASP A 181 -1.88 9.33 15.07
N PRO A 182 -0.86 10.20 15.21
CA PRO A 182 -0.93 11.34 16.13
C PRO A 182 -1.72 12.53 15.56
N ARG A 183 -2.05 12.51 14.27
CA ARG A 183 -2.68 13.65 13.58
C ARG A 183 -4.11 13.85 14.07
N PRO A 184 -4.61 15.11 14.12
CA PRO A 184 -5.98 15.40 14.55
C PRO A 184 -7.03 15.06 13.48
N ASP A 185 -6.65 15.17 12.22
CA ASP A 185 -7.43 14.85 11.03
C ASP A 185 -6.49 14.47 9.87
N ASP A 186 -7.06 14.21 8.69
CA ASP A 186 -6.36 13.80 7.48
C ASP A 186 -6.05 14.96 6.51
N ASN A 187 -6.19 16.21 6.95
CA ASN A 187 -5.87 17.36 6.12
C ASN A 187 -4.35 17.57 6.03
N PRO A 188 -3.83 17.93 4.84
CA PRO A 188 -2.41 18.23 4.70
C PRO A 188 -2.03 19.55 5.36
N ASN A 189 -0.77 19.66 5.78
CA ASN A 189 -0.20 20.85 6.39
C ASN A 189 0.32 21.86 5.34
N CYS A 190 -0.58 22.57 4.66
CA CYS A 190 -0.25 23.68 3.76
C CYS A 190 -1.38 24.72 3.72
N ASP A 191 -1.07 25.95 3.30
CA ASP A 191 -2.10 26.96 3.03
C ASP A 191 -2.71 26.83 1.62
N ASP A 192 -3.82 27.55 1.37
CA ASP A 192 -4.54 27.49 0.09
C ASP A 192 -3.64 27.87 -1.11
N ASP A 193 -2.68 28.79 -0.94
CA ASP A 193 -1.80 29.22 -2.02
C ASP A 193 -0.74 28.14 -2.33
N GLU A 194 -0.18 27.51 -1.30
CA GLU A 194 0.73 26.36 -1.42
C GLU A 194 0.05 25.16 -2.06
N GLU A 195 -1.16 24.81 -1.61
CA GLU A 195 -1.93 23.69 -2.15
C GLU A 195 -2.19 23.85 -3.66
N GLU A 196 -2.53 25.07 -4.11
CA GLU A 196 -2.72 25.36 -5.55
C GLU A 196 -1.42 25.21 -6.36
N ILE A 197 -0.26 25.56 -5.78
CA ILE A 197 1.04 25.30 -6.41
C ILE A 197 1.26 23.80 -6.56
N TYR A 198 1.02 23.00 -5.52
CA TYR A 198 1.24 21.56 -5.54
C TYR A 198 0.25 20.82 -6.44
N LYS A 199 -1.03 21.23 -6.47
CA LYS A 199 -2.01 20.81 -7.47
C LYS A 199 -1.48 20.98 -8.89
N SER A 200 -0.90 22.14 -9.20
CA SER A 200 -0.32 22.39 -10.51
C SER A 200 0.88 21.49 -10.80
N GLN A 201 1.77 21.25 -9.84
CA GLN A 201 2.98 20.42 -10.04
C GLN A 201 2.63 18.94 -10.22
N CYS A 202 1.80 18.41 -9.34
CA CYS A 202 1.32 17.03 -9.42
C CYS A 202 0.50 16.78 -10.69
N GLY A 203 -0.44 17.69 -10.98
CA GLY A 203 -1.27 17.63 -12.18
C GLY A 203 -0.47 17.70 -13.48
N ALA A 204 0.57 18.54 -13.53
CA ALA A 204 1.44 18.66 -14.71
C ALA A 204 2.13 17.34 -15.09
N THR A 205 2.28 16.40 -14.15
CA THR A 205 2.91 15.10 -14.39
C THR A 205 1.88 13.98 -14.48
N ILE A 206 1.07 13.76 -13.45
CA ILE A 206 0.12 12.63 -13.35
C ILE A 206 -0.99 12.73 -14.40
N LEU A 207 -1.44 13.95 -14.73
CA LEU A 207 -2.47 14.19 -15.74
C LEU A 207 -1.90 14.50 -17.13
N SER A 208 -0.58 14.40 -17.31
CA SER A 208 0.05 14.66 -18.61
C SER A 208 -0.36 13.65 -19.67
N ASP A 209 -0.20 14.02 -20.95
CA ASP A 209 -0.44 13.12 -22.08
C ASP A 209 0.42 11.84 -22.03
N LEU A 210 1.53 11.87 -21.29
CA LEU A 210 2.40 10.71 -21.09
C LEU A 210 1.67 9.60 -20.32
N PHE A 211 0.89 9.96 -19.30
CA PHE A 211 0.15 9.01 -18.45
C PHE A 211 -1.26 8.68 -18.97
N LYS A 212 -1.73 9.38 -20.00
CA LYS A 212 -3.04 9.18 -20.62
C LYS A 212 -3.39 7.72 -20.98
N PRO A 213 -2.45 6.87 -21.46
CA PRO A 213 -2.74 5.46 -21.70
C PRO A 213 -3.13 4.67 -20.42
N CYS A 214 -2.69 5.16 -19.25
CA CYS A 214 -2.99 4.54 -17.96
C CYS A 214 -4.32 5.02 -17.36
N HIS A 215 -4.73 6.26 -17.63
CA HIS A 215 -5.96 6.84 -17.07
C HIS A 215 -7.22 5.99 -17.34
N SER A 216 -7.24 5.22 -18.42
CA SER A 216 -8.36 4.31 -18.75
C SER A 216 -8.38 3.00 -17.96
N VAL A 217 -7.27 2.63 -17.33
CA VAL A 217 -7.14 1.38 -16.57
C VAL A 217 -6.97 1.61 -15.06
N ILE A 218 -6.35 2.72 -14.67
CA ILE A 218 -6.20 3.17 -13.29
C ILE A 218 -6.58 4.64 -13.23
N SER A 219 -7.59 4.98 -12.42
CA SER A 219 -7.98 6.38 -12.20
C SER A 219 -6.80 7.16 -11.58
N PRO A 220 -6.45 8.35 -12.11
CA PRO A 220 -5.40 9.18 -11.52
C PRO A 220 -5.83 9.87 -10.22
N ASP A 221 -7.13 9.96 -9.92
CA ASP A 221 -7.66 10.88 -8.90
C ASP A 221 -7.07 10.63 -7.50
N ALA A 222 -7.02 9.38 -7.06
CA ALA A 222 -6.45 9.02 -5.76
C ALA A 222 -4.94 9.31 -5.69
N PHE A 223 -4.21 9.02 -6.76
CA PHE A 223 -2.77 9.27 -6.84
C PHE A 223 -2.45 10.76 -6.92
N LEU A 224 -3.30 11.54 -7.59
CA LEU A 224 -3.18 12.99 -7.65
C LEU A 224 -3.42 13.61 -6.28
N GLY A 225 -4.47 13.18 -5.56
CA GLY A 225 -4.75 13.62 -4.21
C GLY A 225 -3.58 13.41 -3.25
N ASN A 226 -2.96 12.22 -3.31
CA ASN A 226 -1.80 11.90 -2.48
C ASN A 226 -0.54 12.67 -2.85
N CYS A 227 -0.32 12.88 -4.15
CA CYS A 227 0.78 13.75 -4.56
C CYS A 227 0.63 15.15 -3.98
N ILE A 228 -0.59 15.72 -3.96
CA ILE A 228 -0.83 17.04 -3.37
C ILE A 228 -0.62 16.99 -1.85
N TYR A 229 -1.16 15.97 -1.19
CA TYR A 229 -1.02 15.75 0.23
C TYR A 229 0.46 15.70 0.65
N ASP A 230 1.25 14.82 0.04
CA ASP A 230 2.67 14.68 0.38
C ASP A 230 3.48 15.91 0.01
N MET A 231 3.15 16.59 -1.09
CA MET A 231 3.83 17.82 -1.45
C MET A 231 3.57 18.94 -0.43
N CYS A 232 2.41 18.95 0.22
CA CYS A 232 2.16 19.82 1.36
C CYS A 232 2.98 19.41 2.59
N GLU A 233 2.97 18.14 2.98
CA GLU A 233 3.70 17.65 4.16
C GLU A 233 5.24 17.80 4.04
N TYR A 234 5.75 17.85 2.82
CA TYR A 234 7.19 17.90 2.53
C TYR A 234 7.62 19.21 1.88
N ASP A 235 6.88 20.31 2.05
CA ASP A 235 7.24 21.66 1.57
C ASP A 235 7.65 21.69 0.08
N GLY A 236 6.97 20.91 -0.76
CA GLY A 236 7.20 20.85 -2.19
C GLY A 236 8.47 20.11 -2.63
N MET A 237 9.01 19.24 -1.78
CA MET A 237 10.25 18.52 -2.07
C MET A 237 10.16 17.68 -3.36
N GLN A 238 11.08 17.93 -4.29
CA GLN A 238 11.09 17.25 -5.60
C GLN A 238 11.17 15.71 -5.51
N SER A 239 11.87 15.16 -4.51
CA SER A 239 11.91 13.70 -4.31
C SER A 239 10.54 13.13 -3.94
N THR A 240 9.75 13.86 -3.16
CA THR A 240 8.38 13.47 -2.80
C THR A 240 7.47 13.42 -4.02
N LEU A 241 7.59 14.40 -4.93
CA LEU A 241 6.92 14.36 -6.24
C LEU A 241 7.36 13.13 -7.05
N CYS A 242 8.65 12.81 -7.07
CA CYS A 242 9.16 11.63 -7.79
C CYS A 242 8.60 10.32 -7.23
N ASP A 243 8.51 10.18 -5.91
CA ASP A 243 8.01 8.97 -5.25
C ASP A 243 6.52 8.76 -5.54
N ASN A 244 5.74 9.84 -5.55
CA ASN A 244 4.32 9.81 -5.94
C ASN A 244 4.10 9.44 -7.42
N VAL A 245 4.91 10.01 -8.32
CA VAL A 245 4.82 9.67 -9.75
C VAL A 245 5.28 8.23 -10.01
N GLU A 246 6.28 7.73 -9.28
CA GLU A 246 6.69 6.33 -9.33
C GLU A 246 5.55 5.41 -8.89
N ALA A 247 4.86 5.72 -7.80
CA ALA A 247 3.73 4.92 -7.33
C ALA A 247 2.64 4.80 -8.41
N TYR A 248 2.28 5.90 -9.08
CA TYR A 248 1.31 5.85 -10.17
C TYR A 248 1.84 5.06 -11.38
N ALA A 249 3.08 5.28 -11.80
CA ALA A 249 3.69 4.54 -12.90
C ALA A 249 3.76 3.02 -12.63
N GLN A 250 3.99 2.62 -11.38
CA GLN A 250 4.00 1.21 -10.97
C GLN A 250 2.59 0.60 -11.01
N ALA A 251 1.57 1.32 -10.53
CA ALA A 251 0.18 0.90 -10.66
C ALA A 251 -0.21 0.70 -12.14
N CYS A 252 0.18 1.64 -13.01
CA CYS A 252 0.02 1.51 -14.46
C CYS A 252 0.71 0.27 -15.03
N HIS A 253 1.96 0.03 -14.64
CA HIS A 253 2.73 -1.11 -15.12
C HIS A 253 2.08 -2.44 -14.74
N SER A 254 1.57 -2.56 -13.50
CA SER A 254 0.84 -3.73 -13.03
C SER A 254 -0.50 -3.92 -13.74
N ALA A 255 -1.14 -2.85 -14.20
CA ALA A 255 -2.30 -2.89 -15.09
C ALA A 255 -1.94 -3.19 -16.57
N GLY A 256 -0.67 -3.46 -16.87
CA GLY A 256 -0.18 -3.81 -18.21
C GLY A 256 0.21 -2.62 -19.08
N VAL A 257 0.29 -1.41 -18.51
CA VAL A 257 0.64 -0.17 -19.22
C VAL A 257 2.00 0.33 -18.74
N THR A 258 3.03 0.18 -19.57
CA THR A 258 4.38 0.66 -19.25
C THR A 258 4.56 2.11 -19.68
N ILE A 259 4.86 2.98 -18.72
CA ILE A 259 5.12 4.42 -18.94
C ILE A 259 6.59 4.73 -18.65
N SER A 260 7.30 5.36 -19.59
CA SER A 260 8.66 5.87 -19.39
C SER A 260 8.63 7.36 -19.07
N TRP A 261 8.72 7.70 -17.79
CA TRP A 261 8.46 9.06 -17.29
C TRP A 261 9.68 9.79 -16.71
N ARG A 262 10.67 9.03 -16.21
CA ARG A 262 11.94 9.58 -15.71
C ARG A 262 12.83 10.07 -16.86
N ASN A 263 13.51 11.19 -16.65
CA ASN A 263 14.47 11.75 -17.61
C ASN A 263 15.58 12.54 -16.90
N SER A 264 16.58 12.99 -17.66
CA SER A 264 17.76 13.69 -17.11
C SER A 264 17.45 15.01 -16.38
N THR A 265 16.25 15.56 -16.54
CA THR A 265 15.79 16.81 -15.91
C THR A 265 14.67 16.62 -14.89
N PHE A 266 14.11 15.41 -14.77
CA PHE A 266 12.99 15.09 -13.87
C PHE A 266 13.09 13.62 -13.43
N CYS A 267 13.33 13.37 -12.14
CA CYS A 267 13.34 12.03 -11.52
C CYS A 267 14.26 11.07 -12.37
#